data_AF-A0A1M6PLW4-F1
#
_entry.id   AF-A0A1M6PLW4-F1
#
_cell.length_a   1.000
_cell.length_b   1.000
_cell.length_c   1.000
_cell.angle_alpha   90.00
_cell.angle_beta   90.00
_cell.angle_gamma   90.00
#
_symmetry.space_group_name_H-M   'P 1'
#
loop_
_entity.id
_entity.type
_entity.pdbx_description
1 polymer ?
#
loop_
_entity_poly.entity_id
_entity_poly.type
_entity_poly.pdbx_seq_one_letter_code
_entity_poly.pdbx_strand_id
1 'polypeptide(L)'
;MGNSFMKEIMRINRIMLSTVIVMVLAASWYYQASWENWVKSLAIIGIVILVMITKKWRIKRMEKELDERLQTITYYALAIGFYTTLIIIFWFYLKELIIDGNLSVRTQVELCGGVCGYLFSYLYLKRKY
;
A
#
# COMPACT_ATOMS: atom_id res chain seq x y z
N MET A 1 22.27 15.98 4.66
CA MET A 1 20.85 16.25 4.37
C MET A 1 20.00 14.97 4.27
N GLY A 2 20.55 13.80 3.92
CA GLY A 2 19.83 12.51 3.84
C GLY A 2 19.01 12.04 5.06
N ASN A 3 19.35 12.44 6.30
CA ASN A 3 18.59 12.05 7.50
C ASN A 3 17.20 12.70 7.63
N SER A 4 16.98 13.88 7.03
CA SER A 4 15.66 14.51 6.98
C SER A 4 14.78 13.85 5.92
N PHE A 5 15.38 13.48 4.79
CA PHE A 5 14.74 12.88 3.64
C PHE A 5 14.16 11.49 3.92
N MET A 6 14.96 10.57 4.48
CA MET A 6 14.46 9.24 4.86
C MET A 6 13.31 9.33 5.86
N LYS A 7 13.35 10.30 6.79
CA LYS A 7 12.29 10.50 7.77
C LYS A 7 10.97 10.92 7.12
N GLU A 8 11.02 11.74 6.07
CA GLU A 8 9.83 12.22 5.36
C GLU A 8 9.19 11.13 4.49
N ILE A 9 9.98 10.35 3.74
CA ILE A 9 9.49 9.17 3.00
C ILE A 9 8.89 8.13 3.95
N MET A 10 9.54 7.89 5.09
CA MET A 10 9.00 6.99 6.10
C MET A 10 7.68 7.53 6.70
N ARG A 11 7.55 8.85 6.85
CA ARG A 11 6.32 9.48 7.34
C ARG A 11 5.19 9.31 6.34
N ILE A 12 5.42 9.57 5.06
CA ILE A 12 4.39 9.44 4.02
C ILE A 12 3.97 7.98 3.82
N ASN A 13 4.91 7.04 3.73
CA ASN A 13 4.57 5.62 3.66
C ASN A 13 3.79 5.17 4.90
N ARG A 14 4.13 5.67 6.10
CA ARG A 14 3.39 5.37 7.32
C ARG A 14 1.97 5.90 7.24
N ILE A 15 1.78 7.17 6.86
CA ILE A 15 0.45 7.78 6.73
C ILE A 15 -0.38 6.97 5.74
N MET A 16 0.14 6.70 4.53
CA MET A 16 -0.58 5.96 3.48
C MET A 16 -0.97 4.54 3.89
N LEU A 17 -0.09 3.82 4.59
CA LEU A 17 -0.39 2.46 5.06
C LEU A 17 -1.36 2.49 6.25
N SER A 18 -1.26 3.48 7.12
CA SER A 18 -2.23 3.69 8.21
C SER A 18 -3.62 4.04 7.69
N THR A 19 -3.76 4.81 6.60
CA THR A 19 -5.07 5.08 5.98
C THR A 19 -5.74 3.82 5.48
N VAL A 20 -4.98 2.87 4.92
CA VAL A 20 -5.54 1.57 4.50
C VAL A 20 -6.09 0.79 5.70
N ILE A 21 -5.38 0.79 6.83
CA ILE A 21 -5.86 0.13 8.07
C ILE A 21 -7.15 0.79 8.58
N VAL A 22 -7.18 2.13 8.64
CA VAL A 22 -8.36 2.88 9.05
C VAL A 22 -9.54 2.61 8.12
N MET A 23 -9.31 2.52 6.81
CA MET A 23 -10.35 2.16 5.84
C MET A 23 -10.90 0.76 6.08
N VAL A 24 -10.05 -0.25 6.32
CA VAL A 24 -10.49 -1.62 6.60
C VAL A 24 -11.37 -1.65 7.85
N LEU A 25 -10.97 -0.95 8.91
CA LEU A 25 -11.74 -0.86 10.16
C LEU A 25 -13.07 -0.13 9.94
N ALA A 26 -13.05 1.02 9.25
CA ALA A 26 -14.23 1.82 8.95
C ALA A 26 -15.23 1.05 8.07
N ALA A 27 -14.76 0.34 7.04
CA ALA A 27 -15.60 -0.49 6.19
C ALA A 27 -16.18 -1.68 6.95
N SER A 28 -15.37 -2.36 7.77
CA SER A 28 -15.82 -3.50 8.58
C SER A 28 -16.90 -3.08 9.58
N TRP A 29 -16.78 -1.87 10.14
CA TRP A 29 -17.79 -1.27 11.02
C TRP A 29 -19.05 -0.86 10.26
N TYR A 30 -18.90 -0.10 9.15
CA TYR A 30 -20.01 0.47 8.38
C TYR A 30 -20.91 -0.61 7.78
N TYR A 31 -20.33 -1.67 7.23
CA TYR A 31 -21.06 -2.77 6.61
C TYR A 31 -21.45 -3.89 7.60
N GLN A 32 -21.27 -3.68 8.91
CA GLN A 32 -21.61 -4.65 9.95
C GLN A 32 -21.05 -6.06 9.65
N ALA A 33 -19.74 -6.13 9.41
CA ALA A 33 -19.08 -7.36 9.00
C ALA A 33 -19.35 -8.53 9.97
N SER A 34 -19.63 -9.71 9.44
CA SER A 34 -19.71 -10.96 10.21
C SER A 34 -18.36 -11.28 10.86
N TRP A 35 -18.36 -12.15 11.89
CA TRP A 35 -17.13 -12.58 12.56
C TRP A 35 -16.09 -13.16 11.58
N GLU A 36 -16.55 -13.93 10.60
CA GLU A 36 -15.68 -14.51 9.58
C GLU A 36 -15.03 -13.42 8.70
N ASN A 37 -15.79 -12.39 8.32
CA ASN A 37 -15.28 -11.26 7.55
C ASN A 37 -14.31 -10.40 8.39
N TRP A 38 -14.54 -10.29 9.70
CA TRP A 38 -13.59 -9.66 10.63
C TRP A 38 -12.24 -10.38 10.67
N VAL A 39 -12.23 -11.70 10.74
CA VAL A 39 -10.99 -12.49 10.73
C VAL A 39 -10.22 -12.29 9.41
N LYS A 40 -10.92 -12.28 8.28
CA LYS A 40 -10.32 -12.00 6.95
C LYS A 40 -9.76 -10.56 6.89
N SER A 41 -10.49 -9.56 7.39
CA SER A 41 -10.03 -8.17 7.49
C SER A 41 -8.80 -8.01 8.38
N LEU A 42 -8.73 -8.73 9.51
CA LEU A 42 -7.57 -8.72 10.40
C LEU A 42 -6.33 -9.35 9.76
N ALA A 43 -6.49 -10.42 8.98
CA ALA A 43 -5.38 -11.00 8.22
C ALA A 43 -4.77 -9.98 7.24
N ILE A 44 -5.62 -9.19 6.58
CA ILE A 44 -5.20 -8.11 5.68
C ILE A 44 -4.44 -7.02 6.43
N ILE A 45 -4.96 -6.57 7.59
CA ILE A 45 -4.25 -5.61 8.44
C ILE A 45 -2.88 -6.15 8.84
N GLY A 46 -2.78 -7.45 9.17
CA GLY A 46 -1.53 -8.13 9.45
C GLY A 46 -0.52 -8.04 8.29
N ILE A 47 -0.98 -8.27 7.05
CA ILE A 47 -0.15 -8.12 5.84
C ILE A 47 0.33 -6.67 5.68
N VAL A 48 -0.55 -5.68 5.87
CA VAL A 48 -0.19 -4.26 5.78
C VAL A 48 0.88 -3.89 6.81
N ILE A 49 0.76 -4.37 8.05
CA ILE A 49 1.76 -4.17 9.11
C ILE A 49 3.10 -4.82 8.74
N LEU A 50 3.07 -6.04 8.21
CA LEU A 50 4.28 -6.74 7.76
C LEU A 50 4.97 -5.99 6.61
N VAL A 51 4.20 -5.44 5.67
CA VAL A 51 4.70 -4.56 4.60
C VAL A 51 5.31 -3.27 5.18
N MET A 52 4.70 -2.66 6.20
CA MET A 52 5.27 -1.49 6.88
C MET A 52 6.63 -1.81 7.51
N ILE A 53 6.74 -2.94 8.21
CA ILE A 53 7.98 -3.35 8.89
C ILE A 53 9.08 -3.63 7.86
N THR A 54 8.78 -4.42 6.83
CA THR A 54 9.74 -4.77 5.77
C THR A 54 10.21 -3.55 4.99
N LYS A 55 9.31 -2.63 4.61
CA LYS A 55 9.69 -1.34 3.98
C LYS A 55 10.59 -0.51 4.90
N LYS A 56 10.26 -0.39 6.18
CA LYS A 56 11.08 0.35 7.16
C LYS A 56 12.49 -0.23 7.27
N TRP A 57 12.61 -1.55 7.32
CA TRP A 57 13.91 -2.24 7.37
C TRP A 57 14.71 -2.04 6.10
N ARG A 58 14.07 -2.11 4.93
CA ARG A 58 14.73 -1.94 3.64
C ARG A 58 15.23 -0.51 3.43
N ILE A 59 14.42 0.50 3.75
CA ILE A 59 14.82 1.92 3.66
C ILE A 59 16.03 2.21 4.55
N LYS A 60 16.04 1.67 5.78
CA LYS A 60 17.20 1.81 6.69
C LYS A 60 18.51 1.17 6.20
N ARG A 61 18.45 0.16 5.32
CA ARG A 61 19.66 -0.49 4.78
C ARG A 61 20.22 0.20 3.53
N MET A 62 19.44 1.04 2.86
CA MET A 62 19.87 1.78 1.68
C MET A 62 20.45 3.13 2.13
N GLU A 63 21.67 3.12 2.67
CA GLU A 63 22.28 4.32 3.28
C GLU A 63 23.25 5.08 2.36
N LYS A 64 23.40 4.73 1.08
CA LYS A 64 24.32 5.45 0.18
C LYS A 64 23.78 5.60 -1.24
N GLU A 65 24.01 6.81 -1.75
CA GLU A 65 23.85 7.28 -3.14
C GLU A 65 22.41 7.45 -3.62
N LEU A 66 21.86 8.64 -3.43
CA LEU A 66 20.70 9.09 -4.21
C LEU A 66 20.91 10.54 -4.62
N ASP A 67 20.72 10.82 -5.90
CA ASP A 67 20.64 12.16 -6.46
C ASP A 67 19.30 12.76 -5.99
N GLU A 68 19.32 13.36 -4.79
CA GLU A 68 18.22 13.37 -3.80
C GLU A 68 16.93 14.13 -4.22
N ARG A 69 16.88 14.85 -5.35
CA ARG A 69 15.70 15.67 -5.69
C ARG A 69 14.82 15.08 -6.78
N LEU A 70 15.40 14.65 -7.90
CA LEU A 70 14.62 14.16 -9.04
C LEU A 70 14.04 12.76 -8.75
N GLN A 71 14.84 11.89 -8.14
CA GLN A 71 14.39 10.57 -7.67
C GLN A 71 13.30 10.71 -6.59
N THR A 72 13.36 11.75 -5.76
CA THR A 72 12.36 12.03 -4.72
C THR A 72 11.01 12.40 -5.28
N ILE A 73 10.96 13.34 -6.24
CA ILE A 73 9.69 13.74 -6.87
C ILE A 73 9.10 12.55 -7.62
N THR A 74 9.93 11.77 -8.31
CA THR A 74 9.50 10.58 -9.07
C THR A 74 8.96 9.50 -8.14
N TYR A 75 9.66 9.22 -7.04
CA TYR A 75 9.22 8.23 -6.04
C TYR A 75 7.97 8.68 -5.30
N TYR A 76 7.82 9.98 -5.01
CA TYR A 76 6.60 10.53 -4.41
C TYR A 76 5.40 10.45 -5.35
N ALA A 77 5.56 10.86 -6.60
CA ALA A 77 4.48 10.80 -7.58
C ALA A 77 4.02 9.36 -7.82
N LEU A 78 4.95 8.41 -7.95
CA LEU A 78 4.63 6.99 -8.09
C LEU A 78 4.04 6.39 -6.82
N ALA A 79 4.57 6.72 -5.64
CA ALA A 79 4.03 6.21 -4.39
C ALA A 79 2.61 6.74 -4.16
N ILE A 80 2.39 8.04 -4.30
CA ILE A 80 1.07 8.66 -4.13
C ILE A 80 0.10 8.10 -5.16
N GLY A 81 0.43 8.14 -6.45
CA GLY A 81 -0.44 7.61 -7.50
C GLY A 81 -0.77 6.12 -7.32
N PHE A 82 0.22 5.31 -6.92
CA PHE A 82 0.01 3.91 -6.60
C PHE A 82 -0.91 3.73 -5.39
N TYR A 83 -0.63 4.43 -4.28
CA TYR A 83 -1.43 4.29 -3.06
C TYR A 83 -2.86 4.81 -3.25
N THR A 84 -3.07 5.88 -4.00
CA THR A 84 -4.42 6.38 -4.32
C THR A 84 -5.20 5.38 -5.17
N THR A 85 -4.58 4.82 -6.21
CA THR A 85 -5.21 3.78 -7.04
C THR A 85 -5.50 2.52 -6.23
N LEU A 86 -4.56 2.12 -5.36
CA LEU A 86 -4.69 0.96 -4.51
C LEU A 86 -5.80 1.15 -3.47
N ILE A 87 -5.96 2.35 -2.91
CA ILE A 87 -7.07 2.71 -2.01
C ILE A 87 -8.43 2.53 -2.69
N ILE A 88 -8.57 2.98 -3.94
CA ILE A 88 -9.82 2.85 -4.70
C ILE A 88 -10.14 1.36 -4.95
N ILE A 89 -9.15 0.59 -5.40
CA ILE A 89 -9.31 -0.86 -5.61
C ILE A 89 -9.61 -1.56 -4.27
N PHE A 90 -8.97 -1.13 -3.18
CA PHE A 90 -9.22 -1.66 -1.83
C PHE A 90 -10.64 -1.39 -1.34
N TRP A 91 -11.22 -0.26 -1.73
CA TRP A 91 -12.59 0.07 -1.38
C TRP A 91 -13.59 -0.91 -2.03
N PHE A 92 -13.42 -1.20 -3.33
CA PHE A 92 -14.23 -2.21 -4.01
C PHE A 92 -14.02 -3.61 -3.44
N TYR A 93 -12.76 -3.96 -3.15
CA TYR A 93 -12.42 -5.19 -2.44
C TYR A 93 -13.12 -5.32 -1.09
N LEU A 94 -13.08 -4.28 -0.25
CA LEU A 94 -13.73 -4.30 1.07
C LEU A 94 -15.24 -4.40 0.93
N LYS A 95 -15.83 -3.67 -0.02
CA LYS A 95 -17.26 -3.73 -0.30
C LYS A 95 -17.69 -5.15 -0.68
N GLU A 96 -17.02 -5.77 -1.64
CA GLU A 96 -17.35 -7.14 -2.10
C GLU A 96 -17.07 -8.18 -1.01
N LEU A 97 -15.94 -8.09 -0.31
CA LEU A 97 -15.59 -9.02 0.75
C LEU A 97 -16.59 -8.96 1.92
N ILE A 98 -17.02 -7.77 2.31
CA ILE A 98 -17.87 -7.61 3.49
C ILE A 98 -19.34 -7.86 3.15
N ILE A 99 -19.84 -7.38 2.00
CA ILE A 99 -21.25 -7.51 1.61
C ILE A 99 -21.53 -8.88 0.97
N ASP A 100 -20.73 -9.27 -0.01
CA ASP A 100 -21.00 -10.47 -0.82
C ASP A 100 -20.28 -11.71 -0.30
N GLY A 101 -19.36 -11.54 0.68
CA GLY A 101 -18.56 -12.63 1.26
C GLY A 101 -17.53 -13.24 0.29
N ASN A 102 -17.54 -12.81 -0.97
CA ASN A 102 -16.71 -13.29 -2.05
C ASN A 102 -16.26 -12.13 -2.94
N LEU A 103 -15.04 -12.23 -3.44
CA LEU A 103 -14.45 -11.22 -4.31
C LEU A 103 -14.77 -11.54 -5.77
N SER A 104 -15.21 -10.54 -6.52
CA SER A 104 -15.43 -10.70 -7.95
C SER A 104 -14.09 -10.94 -8.66
N VAL A 105 -14.13 -11.72 -9.76
CA VAL A 105 -12.95 -11.97 -10.60
C VAL A 105 -12.38 -10.65 -11.12
N ARG A 106 -13.23 -9.65 -11.36
CA ARG A 106 -12.81 -8.30 -11.75
C ARG A 106 -11.94 -7.65 -10.68
N THR A 107 -12.39 -7.63 -9.43
CA THR A 107 -11.64 -7.02 -8.32
C THR A 107 -10.33 -7.74 -8.04
N GLN A 108 -10.30 -9.07 -8.23
CA GLN A 108 -9.06 -9.84 -8.15
C GLN A 108 -8.07 -9.43 -9.25
N VAL A 109 -8.54 -9.30 -10.50
CA VAL A 109 -7.71 -8.86 -11.64
C VAL A 109 -7.24 -7.41 -11.45
N GLU A 110 -8.08 -6.52 -10.93
CA GLU A 110 -7.72 -5.12 -10.65
C GLU A 110 -6.65 -5.04 -9.55
N LEU A 111 -6.75 -5.83 -8.47
CA LEU A 111 -5.71 -5.94 -7.44
C LEU A 111 -4.40 -6.49 -8.00
N CYS A 112 -4.45 -7.60 -8.75
CA CYS A 112 -3.28 -8.17 -9.39
C CYS A 112 -2.65 -7.16 -10.37
N GLY A 113 -3.45 -6.45 -11.15
CA GLY A 113 -3.00 -5.41 -12.07
C GLY A 113 -2.29 -4.26 -11.34
N GLY A 114 -2.84 -3.80 -10.21
CA GLY A 114 -2.20 -2.81 -9.35
C GLY A 114 -0.85 -3.30 -8.80
N VAL A 115 -0.80 -4.51 -8.25
CA VAL A 115 0.44 -5.11 -7.70
C VAL A 115 1.49 -5.32 -8.78
N CYS A 116 1.11 -5.88 -9.94
CA CYS A 116 1.97 -6.05 -11.09
C CYS A 116 2.48 -4.71 -11.60
N GLY A 117 1.60 -3.71 -11.76
CA GLY A 117 1.98 -2.36 -12.19
C GLY A 117 3.02 -1.72 -11.28
N TYR A 118 2.87 -1.86 -9.96
CA TYR A 118 3.87 -1.38 -9.00
C TYR A 118 5.19 -2.14 -9.06
N LEU A 119 5.14 -3.48 -9.12
CA LEU A 119 6.35 -4.30 -9.23
C LEU A 119 7.11 -4.00 -10.52
N PHE A 120 6.43 -3.95 -11.67
CA PHE A 120 7.04 -3.61 -12.95
C PHE A 120 7.60 -2.19 -12.97
N SER A 121 6.86 -1.20 -12.44
CA SER A 121 7.35 0.17 -12.34
C SER A 121 8.60 0.26 -11.47
N TYR A 122 8.59 -0.44 -10.32
CA TYR A 122 9.74 -0.49 -9.42
C TYR A 122 10.97 -1.16 -10.06
N LEU A 123 10.79 -2.30 -10.74
CA LEU A 123 11.87 -3.01 -11.43
C LEU A 123 12.44 -2.20 -12.59
N TYR A 124 11.56 -1.58 -13.38
CA TYR A 124 11.96 -0.71 -14.48
C TYR A 124 12.81 0.47 -13.99
N LEU A 125 12.35 1.15 -12.94
CA LEU A 125 13.07 2.29 -12.36
C LEU A 125 14.40 1.87 -11.74
N LYS A 126 14.44 0.76 -11.00
CA LYS A 126 15.68 0.20 -10.43
C LYS A 126 16.70 -0.19 -11.50
N ARG A 127 16.25 -0.62 -12.69
CA ARG A 127 17.16 -0.99 -13.78
C ARG A 127 17.68 0.26 -14.51
N LYS A 128 16.87 1.31 -14.58
CA LYS A 128 17.17 2.53 -15.33
C LYS A 128 18.00 3.55 -14.55
N TYR A 129 17.81 3.59 -13.23
CA TYR A 129 18.47 4.49 -12.27
C TYR A 129 19.10 3.69 -11.15
#